data_AF-A0A9D2I8L1-F1
#
_entry.id   AF-A0A9D2I8L1-F1
#
_cell.length_a   1.000
_cell.length_b   1.000
_cell.length_c   1.000
_cell.angle_alpha   90.00
_cell.angle_beta   90.00
_cell.angle_gamma   90.00
#
_symmetry.space_group_name_H-M   'P 1'
#
loop_
_entity.id
_entity.type
_entity.pdbx_description
1 polymer ?
#
loop_
_entity_poly.entity_id
_entity_poly.type
_entity_poly.pdbx_seq_one_letter_code
_entity_poly.pdbx_strand_id
1 'polypeptide(L)'
;MEKIVEQGLLYDFYGELLTPHQRRIYEDAVYNDLSLSEIAQEAGISRQGVHDLIKRCDRTLEEYESKLHLMRRFGEIRQKLERIRELCDDKEVQRLTEEIMEEL
;
A
#
# COMPACT_ATOMS: atom_id res chain seq x y z
N MET A 1 -0.96 7.68 -11.63
CA MET A 1 -0.91 6.34 -11.01
C MET A 1 -2.35 5.83 -11.02
N GLU A 2 -2.60 4.59 -11.46
CA GLU A 2 -3.96 4.06 -11.44
C GLU A 2 -4.44 3.94 -9.99
N LYS A 3 -5.72 4.23 -9.73
CA LYS A 3 -6.28 4.24 -8.37
C LYS A 3 -6.07 2.92 -7.62
N ILE A 4 -6.04 1.80 -8.36
CA ILE A 4 -5.77 0.45 -7.82
C ILE A 4 -4.34 0.35 -7.29
N VAL A 5 -3.36 0.90 -8.03
CA VAL A 5 -1.94 0.90 -7.64
C VAL A 5 -1.73 1.76 -6.38
N GLU A 6 -2.40 2.91 -6.30
CA GLU A 6 -2.32 3.78 -5.11
C GLU A 6 -2.88 3.10 -3.85
N GLN A 7 -4.03 2.42 -3.96
CA GLN A 7 -4.60 1.68 -2.82
C GLN A 7 -3.74 0.49 -2.39
N GLY A 8 -3.14 -0.23 -3.34
CA GLY A 8 -2.19 -1.30 -3.05
C GLY A 8 -0.99 -0.79 -2.26
N LEU A 9 -0.40 0.34 -2.66
CA LEU A 9 0.71 0.95 -1.93
C LEU A 9 0.28 1.41 -0.52
N LEU A 10 -0.89 2.03 -0.39
CA LEU A 10 -1.43 2.41 0.91
C LEU A 10 -1.61 1.19 1.83
N TYR A 11 -2.04 0.06 1.27
CA TYR A 11 -2.14 -1.20 1.99
C TYR A 11 -0.75 -1.72 2.42
N ASP A 12 0.27 -1.63 1.57
CA ASP A 12 1.63 -2.05 1.95
C ASP A 12 2.18 -1.24 3.14
N PHE A 13 1.86 0.07 3.20
CA PHE A 13 2.29 0.93 4.32
C PHE A 13 1.45 0.76 5.60
N TYR A 14 0.15 0.48 5.47
CA TYR A 14 -0.80 0.63 6.58
C TYR A 14 -1.71 -0.58 6.83
N GLY A 15 -1.62 -1.64 6.03
CA GLY A 15 -2.48 -2.82 6.09
C GLY A 15 -2.42 -3.55 7.43
N GLU A 16 -1.25 -3.55 8.08
CA GLU A 16 -1.06 -4.09 9.43
C GLU A 16 -1.81 -3.34 10.53
N LEU A 17 -2.26 -2.10 10.27
CA LEU A 17 -3.09 -1.32 11.20
C LEU A 17 -4.58 -1.68 11.10
N LEU A 18 -4.99 -2.38 10.05
CA LEU A 18 -6.34 -2.92 9.93
C LEU A 18 -6.53 -4.08 10.91
N THR A 19 -7.77 -4.31 11.33
CA THR A 19 -8.08 -5.50 12.14
C THR A 19 -7.83 -6.77 11.32
N PRO A 20 -7.50 -7.92 11.95
CA PRO A 20 -7.27 -9.17 11.23
C PRO A 20 -8.43 -9.58 10.30
N HIS A 21 -9.67 -9.25 10.67
CA HIS A 21 -10.85 -9.53 9.86
C HIS A 21 -10.92 -8.62 8.62
N GLN A 22 -10.64 -7.32 8.79
CA GLN A 22 -10.60 -6.37 7.67
C GLN A 22 -9.51 -6.74 6.67
N ARG A 23 -8.32 -7.05 7.19
CA ARG A 23 -7.15 -7.44 6.41
C ARG A 23 -7.44 -8.65 5.53
N ARG A 24 -7.96 -9.74 6.12
CA ARG A 24 -8.32 -10.94 5.37
C ARG A 24 -9.29 -10.66 4.23
N ILE A 25 -10.39 -9.94 4.51
CA ILE A 25 -11.39 -9.62 3.48
C ILE A 25 -10.80 -8.73 2.38
N TYR A 26 -9.92 -7.79 2.74
CA TYR A 26 -9.25 -6.93 1.78
C TYR A 26 -8.32 -7.76 0.88
N GLU A 27 -7.50 -8.63 1.47
CA GLU A 27 -6.57 -9.48 0.74
C GLU A 27 -7.28 -10.44 -0.21
N ASP A 28 -8.37 -11.05 0.26
CA ASP A 28 -9.18 -11.93 -0.54
C ASP A 28 -9.75 -11.24 -1.79
N ALA A 29 -10.16 -9.97 -1.65
CA ALA A 29 -10.74 -9.20 -2.74
C ALA A 29 -9.70 -8.59 -3.69
N VAL A 30 -8.56 -8.15 -3.17
CA VAL A 30 -7.59 -7.32 -3.90
C VAL A 30 -6.39 -8.12 -4.41
N TYR A 31 -5.97 -9.16 -3.68
CA TYR A 31 -4.78 -9.96 -4.01
C TYR A 31 -5.09 -11.40 -4.41
N ASN A 32 -6.15 -12.00 -3.87
CA ASN A 32 -6.54 -13.39 -4.18
C ASN A 32 -7.62 -13.50 -5.28
N ASP A 33 -8.07 -12.37 -5.86
CA ASP A 33 -9.09 -12.29 -6.91
C ASP A 33 -10.41 -13.04 -6.58
N LEU A 34 -10.75 -13.20 -5.29
CA LEU A 34 -12.01 -13.82 -4.89
C LEU A 34 -13.18 -12.89 -5.21
N SER A 35 -14.29 -13.46 -5.67
CA SER A 35 -15.51 -12.69 -5.86
C SER A 35 -16.10 -12.27 -4.52
N LEU A 36 -16.79 -11.12 -4.50
CA LEU A 36 -17.49 -10.63 -3.30
C LEU A 36 -18.49 -11.65 -2.73
N SER A 37 -19.00 -12.57 -3.55
CA SER A 37 -19.91 -13.63 -3.12
C SER A 37 -19.17 -14.76 -2.38
N GLU A 38 -18.00 -15.16 -2.88
CA GLU A 38 -17.14 -16.17 -2.23
C GLU A 38 -16.67 -15.66 -0.86
N ILE A 39 -16.18 -14.42 -0.83
CA ILE A 39 -15.74 -13.77 0.41
C ILE A 39 -16.91 -13.64 1.40
N ALA A 40 -18.10 -13.26 0.94
CA ALA A 40 -19.28 -13.15 1.78
C ALA A 40 -19.65 -14.49 2.43
N GLN A 41 -19.58 -15.57 1.66
CA GLN A 41 -19.84 -16.92 2.14
C GLN A 41 -18.83 -17.34 3.21
N GLU A 42 -17.54 -17.11 2.99
CA GLU A 42 -16.47 -17.49 3.92
C GLU A 42 -16.47 -16.63 5.19
N ALA A 43 -16.69 -15.33 5.06
CA ALA A 43 -16.72 -14.39 6.16
C ALA A 43 -18.05 -14.39 6.95
N GLY A 44 -19.08 -15.08 6.45
CA GLY A 44 -20.41 -15.14 7.09
C GLY A 44 -21.14 -13.79 7.10
N ILE A 45 -20.88 -12.93 6.11
CA ILE A 45 -21.51 -11.61 5.95
C ILE A 45 -22.22 -11.50 4.59
N SER A 46 -22.97 -10.42 4.36
CA SER A 46 -23.59 -10.20 3.06
C SER A 46 -22.57 -9.72 2.01
N ARG A 47 -22.83 -9.98 0.73
CA ARG A 47 -22.05 -9.41 -0.39
C ARG A 47 -21.92 -7.89 -0.30
N GLN A 48 -22.99 -7.21 0.13
CA GLN A 48 -22.96 -5.76 0.38
C GLN A 48 -22.03 -5.40 1.54
N GLY A 49 -22.04 -6.21 2.61
CA GLY A 49 -21.13 -6.07 3.74
C GLY A 49 -19.66 -6.18 3.35
N VAL A 50 -19.32 -7.10 2.44
CA VAL A 50 -17.95 -7.21 1.88
C VAL A 50 -17.58 -5.92 1.14
N HIS A 51 -18.43 -5.48 0.20
CA HIS A 51 -18.20 -4.25 -0.57
C HIS A 51 -18.00 -3.03 0.33
N ASP A 52 -18.86 -2.86 1.34
CA ASP A 52 -18.80 -1.72 2.26
C ASP A 52 -17.60 -1.80 3.20
N LEU A 53 -17.13 -3.01 3.52
CA LEU A 53 -15.92 -3.21 4.31
C LEU A 53 -14.67 -2.82 3.51
N ILE A 54 -14.54 -3.25 2.25
CA ILE A 54 -13.41 -2.87 1.38
C ILE A 54 -13.32 -1.35 1.26
N LYS A 55 -14.44 -0.70 0.94
CA LYS A 55 -14.52 0.76 0.83
C LYS A 55 -14.16 1.50 2.12
N ARG A 56 -14.47 0.90 3.29
CA ARG A 56 -14.05 1.45 4.60
C ARG A 56 -12.56 1.24 4.87
N CYS A 57 -11.98 0.15 4.38
CA CYS A 57 -10.53 -0.08 4.47
C CYS A 57 -9.80 0.97 3.63
N ASP A 58 -10.18 1.16 2.37
CA ASP A 58 -9.58 2.21 1.50
C ASP A 58 -9.58 3.57 2.20
N ARG A 59 -10.74 4.00 2.74
CA ARG A 59 -10.84 5.27 3.47
C ARG A 59 -9.94 5.30 4.71
N THR A 60 -9.88 4.21 5.45
CA THR A 60 -9.03 4.12 6.66
C THR A 60 -7.55 4.25 6.30
N LEU A 61 -7.11 3.59 5.22
CA LEU A 61 -5.73 3.66 4.73
C LEU A 61 -5.38 5.06 4.23
N GLU A 62 -6.29 5.72 3.49
CA GLU A 62 -6.16 7.12 3.08
C GLU A 62 -6.07 8.07 4.30
N GLU A 63 -6.87 7.82 5.34
CA GLU A 63 -6.82 8.59 6.59
C GLU A 63 -5.49 8.41 7.32
N TYR A 64 -4.90 7.21 7.33
CA TYR A 64 -3.57 7.00 7.87
C TYR A 64 -2.51 7.79 7.09
N GLU A 65 -2.53 7.75 5.76
CA GLU A 65 -1.59 8.54 4.94
C GLU A 65 -1.77 10.04 5.17
N SER A 66 -3.00 10.53 5.35
CA SER A 66 -3.26 11.95 5.63
C SER A 66 -2.66 12.44 6.96
N LYS A 67 -2.37 11.53 7.89
CA LYS A 67 -1.83 11.84 9.23
C LYS A 67 -0.34 11.52 9.34
N LEU A 68 0.10 10.44 8.70
CA LEU A 68 1.44 9.87 8.86
C LEU A 68 2.36 10.18 7.68
N HIS A 69 1.80 10.38 6.48
CA HIS A 69 2.52 10.77 5.27
C HIS A 69 3.67 9.83 4.89
N LEU A 70 3.55 8.52 5.17
CA LEU A 70 4.66 7.59 4.94
C LEU A 70 4.86 7.37 3.45
N MET A 71 3.77 7.15 2.70
CA MET A 71 3.84 6.95 1.25
C MET A 71 4.41 8.19 0.55
N ARG A 72 3.96 9.39 0.95
CA ARG A 72 4.51 10.64 0.41
C ARG A 72 6.00 10.80 0.70
N ARG A 73 6.41 10.65 1.97
CA ARG A 73 7.82 10.81 2.39
C ARG A 73 8.71 9.81 1.68
N PHE A 74 8.24 8.58 1.53
CA PHE A 74 8.91 7.55 0.77
C PHE A 74 9.17 7.98 -0.68
N GLY A 75 8.14 8.46 -1.38
CA GLY A 75 8.28 8.99 -2.73
C GLY A 75 9.27 10.16 -2.83
N GLU A 76 9.26 11.07 -1.85
CA GLU A 76 10.21 12.19 -1.80
C GLU A 76 11.66 11.73 -1.58
N ILE A 77 11.88 10.72 -0.75
CA ILE A 77 13.22 10.15 -0.52
C ILE A 77 13.72 9.49 -1.79
N ARG A 78 12.89 8.67 -2.45
CA ARG A 78 13.24 8.03 -3.73
C ARG A 78 13.63 9.05 -4.81
N GLN A 79 12.84 10.12 -4.96
CA GLN A 79 13.15 11.19 -5.92
C GLN A 79 14.48 11.89 -5.60
N LYS A 80 14.78 12.12 -4.32
CA LYS A 80 16.06 12.72 -3.91
C LYS A 80 17.23 11.79 -4.21
N LEU A 81 17.09 10.47 -3.97
CA LEU A 81 18.12 9.47 -4.28
C LEU A 81 18.36 9.36 -5.78
N GLU A 82 17.30 9.32 -6.58
CA GLU A 82 17.39 9.39 -8.05
C GLU A 82 18.14 10.64 -8.50
N ARG A 83 17.82 11.80 -7.92
CA ARG A 83 18.50 13.05 -8.24
C ARG A 83 19.98 13.05 -7.85
N ILE A 84 20.34 12.45 -6.72
CA ILE A 84 21.75 12.29 -6.31
C ILE A 84 22.49 11.44 -7.33
N ARG A 85 21.90 10.33 -7.80
CA ARG A 85 22.50 9.47 -8.83
C ARG A 85 22.71 10.18 -10.16
N GLU A 86 21.80 11.05 -10.56
CA GLU A 86 21.96 11.86 -11.78
C GLU A 86 23.08 12.91 -11.68
N LEU A 87 23.33 13.43 -10.48
CA LEU A 87 24.25 14.55 -10.25
C LEU A 87 25.67 14.11 -9.85
N CYS A 88 25.84 12.86 -9.39
CA CYS A 88 27.09 12.37 -8.83
C CYS A 88 27.51 11.05 -9.49
N ASP A 89 28.62 11.04 -10.21
CA ASP A 89 29.16 9.82 -10.86
C ASP A 89 30.15 9.05 -9.96
N ASP A 90 30.17 9.37 -8.66
CA ASP A 90 31.01 8.67 -7.71
C ASP A 90 30.45 7.26 -7.45
N LYS A 91 31.28 6.23 -7.69
CA LYS A 91 30.87 4.82 -7.61
C LYS A 91 30.41 4.41 -6.20
N GLU A 92 31.00 5.00 -5.16
CA GLU A 92 30.61 4.70 -3.79
C GLU A 92 29.26 5.33 -3.45
N VAL A 93 29.02 6.56 -3.90
CA VAL A 93 27.70 7.22 -3.77
C VAL A 93 26.63 6.45 -4.53
N GLN A 94 26.88 6.02 -5.77
CA GLN A 94 25.92 5.24 -6.55
C GLN A 94 25.51 3.95 -5.83
N ARG A 95 26.49 3.18 -5.34
CA ARG A 95 26.24 1.96 -4.57
C ARG A 95 25.43 2.23 -3.30
N LEU A 96 25.79 3.25 -2.52
CA LEU A 96 25.03 3.61 -1.31
C LEU A 96 23.59 4.01 -1.63
N THR A 97 23.37 4.75 -2.72
CA THR A 97 22.00 5.10 -3.12
C THR A 97 21.20 3.89 -3.60
N GLU A 98 21.84 2.88 -4.20
CA GLU A 98 21.19 1.60 -4.54
C GLU A 98 20.84 0.80 -3.30
N GLU A 99 21.76 0.67 -2.34
CA GLU A 99 21.51 0.00 -1.05
C GLU A 99 20.31 0.63 -0.31
N ILE A 100 20.25 1.96 -0.22
CA ILE A 100 19.11 2.65 0.41
C ILE A 100 17.81 2.44 -0.38
N MET A 101 17.87 2.40 -1.72
CA MET A 101 16.68 2.15 -2.55
C MET A 101 16.14 0.72 -2.43
N GLU A 102 16.97 -0.26 -2.06
CA GLU A 102 16.55 -1.65 -1.81
C GLU A 102 15.91 -1.83 -0.42
N GLU A 103 16.31 -1.02 0.56
CA GLU A 103 15.73 -1.02 1.92
C GLU A 103 14.40 -0.26 2.03
N LEU A 104 14.12 0.56 1.01
CA LEU A 104 12.90 1.34 0.87
C LEU A 104 11.81 0.50 0.17
#